data_AF-A0A7C5S1P9-F1
#
_entry.id   AF-A0A7C5S1P9-F1
#
_cell.length_a   1.000
_cell.length_b   1.000
_cell.length_c   1.000
_cell.angle_alpha   90.00
_cell.angle_beta   90.00
_cell.angle_gamma   90.00
#
_symmetry.space_group_name_H-M   'P 1'
#
loop_
_entity.id
_entity.type
_entity.pdbx_description
1 polymer ?
#
loop_
_entity_poly.entity_id
_entity_poly.type
_entity_poly.pdbx_seq_one_letter_code
_entity_poly.pdbx_strand_id
1 'polypeptide(L)'
;MRTYIAYGPITMDITILSYDADGVTFRIKDTGGEVTEKWLNLPESEAVRLKKLLGIASPAGASQGERKVTNTVVGEMIWLKTSRTPVVGVVRPGRNPDTIRIDTKTVKGFEIKLEDIEKREARTIYMDEVYSADEIYAQVRDAKPPRTPQEHYELADMCQALGLYQEAKGHLEICESLDDRYRERVAERLTALNQLILEKSVKEFYDEAMRAELAGYFDEALSIIEKVNQFYPEHPLVYDLIARKQSLLDKKREAIRRDVVKNYYVYHDRFIQNIATGMIADGPEIPGKLVYLKDGRTIRGGLVEENAEMLVLKMENREYRIEKSAISSIENINLNTRRKKPTLDEARAYVTDPQGGITADIRRALAKLHNITTDEVKEIWEERTKEYWVVKPGSISKEATYTSFRTVSYGPGIWLRAGGAVPQQQQGGRGGGSAGGSTAI
;
A
#
# COMPACT_ATOMS: atom_id res chain seq x y z
N MET A 1 -32.99 -17.86 4.99
CA MET A 1 -32.34 -16.74 4.27
C MET A 1 -30.90 -16.66 4.77
N ARG A 2 -29.88 -16.69 3.90
CA ARG A 2 -28.49 -16.51 4.34
C ARG A 2 -28.24 -15.01 4.52
N THR A 3 -27.97 -14.59 5.75
CA THR A 3 -27.60 -13.21 6.08
C THR A 3 -26.09 -13.14 6.10
N TYR A 4 -25.51 -12.27 5.29
CA TYR A 4 -24.07 -12.00 5.25
C TYR A 4 -23.83 -10.50 5.46
N ILE A 5 -22.58 -10.13 5.72
CA ILE A 5 -22.11 -8.74 5.70
C ILE A 5 -20.82 -8.65 4.88
N ALA A 6 -20.74 -7.63 4.02
CA ALA A 6 -19.55 -7.38 3.22
C ALA A 6 -18.77 -6.16 3.75
N TYR A 7 -17.48 -6.35 4.02
CA TYR A 7 -16.52 -5.28 4.30
C TYR A 7 -15.49 -5.27 3.18
N GLY A 8 -15.69 -4.40 2.19
CA GLY A 8 -14.86 -4.37 0.99
C GLY A 8 -14.86 -5.75 0.28
N PRO A 9 -13.70 -6.41 0.12
CA PRO A 9 -13.62 -7.71 -0.55
C PRO A 9 -14.00 -8.91 0.33
N ILE A 10 -14.20 -8.72 1.64
CA ILE A 10 -14.45 -9.81 2.59
C ILE A 10 -15.95 -9.93 2.83
N THR A 11 -16.49 -11.14 2.64
CA THR A 11 -17.88 -11.46 2.96
C THR A 11 -17.92 -12.46 4.11
N MET A 12 -18.71 -12.16 5.13
CA MET A 12 -18.86 -13.01 6.33
C MET A 12 -20.32 -13.40 6.51
N ASP A 13 -20.56 -14.68 6.80
CA ASP A 13 -21.90 -15.16 7.16
C ASP A 13 -22.22 -14.75 8.61
N ILE A 14 -23.37 -14.10 8.79
CA ILE A 14 -23.76 -13.52 10.07
C ILE A 14 -25.14 -13.97 10.53
N THR A 15 -25.38 -13.80 11.82
CA THR A 15 -26.71 -13.88 12.45
C THR A 15 -26.96 -12.58 13.16
N ILE A 16 -28.00 -11.85 12.76
CA ILE A 16 -28.34 -10.57 13.40
C ILE A 16 -28.94 -10.87 14.78
N LEU A 17 -28.41 -10.21 15.81
CA LEU A 17 -28.82 -10.40 17.20
C LEU A 17 -29.79 -9.30 17.63
N SER A 18 -29.45 -8.03 17.35
CA SER A 18 -30.28 -6.87 17.64
C SER A 18 -29.93 -5.70 16.73
N TYR A 19 -30.79 -4.68 16.67
CA TYR A 19 -30.55 -3.46 15.92
C TYR A 19 -31.36 -2.30 16.51
N ASP A 20 -30.89 -1.08 16.29
CA ASP A 20 -31.55 0.16 16.70
C ASP A 20 -31.35 1.28 15.65
N ALA A 21 -31.66 2.52 16.02
CA ALA A 21 -31.53 3.68 15.15
C ALA A 21 -30.06 4.00 14.78
N ASP A 22 -29.12 3.62 15.63
CA ASP A 22 -27.71 3.99 15.53
C ASP A 22 -26.85 2.87 14.91
N GLY A 23 -27.25 1.61 15.06
CA GLY A 23 -26.49 0.49 14.52
C GLY A 23 -27.18 -0.88 14.52
N VAL A 24 -26.36 -1.91 14.25
CA VAL A 24 -26.74 -3.32 14.23
C VAL A 24 -25.71 -4.16 14.97
N THR A 25 -26.19 -5.11 15.77
CA THR A 25 -25.38 -6.12 16.43
C THR A 25 -25.59 -7.46 15.76
N PHE A 26 -24.49 -8.10 15.35
CA PHE A 26 -24.53 -9.39 14.68
C PHE A 26 -23.43 -10.31 15.18
N ARG A 27 -23.69 -11.62 15.09
CA ARG A 27 -22.74 -12.68 15.38
C ARG A 27 -22.19 -13.27 14.09
N ILE A 28 -20.87 -13.34 13.96
CA ILE A 28 -20.20 -14.00 12.84
C ILE A 28 -20.30 -15.51 13.05
N LYS A 29 -20.81 -16.25 12.06
CA LYS A 29 -21.04 -17.69 12.22
C LYS A 29 -19.77 -18.51 12.36
N ASP A 30 -18.71 -18.11 11.65
CA ASP A 30 -17.46 -18.88 11.59
C ASP A 30 -16.64 -18.75 12.88
N THR A 31 -16.71 -17.59 13.55
CA THR A 31 -15.91 -17.31 14.75
C THR A 31 -16.74 -17.26 16.03
N GLY A 32 -18.06 -17.17 15.92
CA GLY A 32 -18.97 -16.96 17.05
C GLY A 32 -18.87 -15.57 17.68
N GLY A 33 -18.01 -14.68 17.16
CA GLY A 33 -17.79 -13.34 17.68
C GLY A 33 -18.99 -12.43 17.45
N GLU A 34 -19.34 -11.66 18.48
CA GLU A 34 -20.40 -10.65 18.43
C GLU A 34 -19.79 -9.28 18.16
N VAL A 35 -20.37 -8.56 17.20
CA VAL A 35 -19.90 -7.27 16.73
C VAL A 35 -21.08 -6.32 16.68
N THR A 36 -20.93 -5.15 17.32
CA THR A 36 -21.88 -4.04 17.24
C THR A 36 -21.29 -2.97 16.35
N GLU A 37 -22.00 -2.62 15.28
CA GLU A 37 -21.54 -1.65 14.29
C GLU A 37 -22.57 -0.57 14.04
N LYS A 38 -22.08 0.68 13.96
CA LYS A 38 -22.93 1.81 13.62
C LYS A 38 -23.28 1.76 12.13
N TRP A 39 -24.48 2.20 11.78
CA TRP A 39 -24.90 2.23 10.38
C TRP A 39 -23.95 3.03 9.48
N LEU A 40 -23.34 4.09 10.04
CA LEU A 40 -22.40 4.97 9.35
C LEU A 40 -21.05 4.31 9.04
N ASN A 41 -20.67 3.28 9.82
CA ASN A 41 -19.40 2.57 9.66
C ASN A 41 -19.49 1.44 8.62
N LEU A 42 -20.71 1.08 8.22
CA LEU A 42 -20.93 0.10 7.17
C LEU A 42 -20.80 0.76 5.79
N PRO A 43 -20.32 0.02 4.76
CA PRO A 43 -20.45 0.46 3.38
C PRO A 43 -21.91 0.83 3.08
N GLU A 44 -22.13 1.97 2.43
CA GLU A 44 -23.47 2.54 2.24
C GLU A 44 -24.45 1.54 1.57
N SER A 45 -23.99 0.81 0.57
CA SER A 45 -24.75 -0.25 -0.09
C SER A 45 -25.17 -1.38 0.85
N GLU A 46 -24.30 -1.74 1.81
CA GLU A 46 -24.55 -2.80 2.79
C GLU A 46 -25.44 -2.32 3.92
N ALA A 47 -25.26 -1.08 4.39
CA ALA A 47 -26.15 -0.46 5.36
C ALA A 47 -27.59 -0.39 4.81
N VAL A 48 -27.77 0.04 3.57
CA VAL A 48 -29.08 0.09 2.89
C VAL A 48 -29.66 -1.32 2.73
N ARG A 49 -28.85 -2.29 2.29
CA ARG A 49 -29.29 -3.68 2.13
C ARG A 49 -29.76 -4.31 3.45
N LEU A 50 -29.00 -4.13 4.53
CA LEU A 50 -29.32 -4.67 5.85
C LEU A 50 -30.53 -3.97 6.48
N LYS A 51 -30.64 -2.65 6.39
CA LYS A 51 -31.83 -1.90 6.83
C LYS A 51 -33.10 -2.38 6.11
N LYS A 52 -33.00 -2.62 4.79
CA LYS A 52 -34.09 -3.19 3.98
C LYS A 52 -34.45 -4.61 4.42
N LEU A 53 -33.46 -5.45 4.70
CA LEU A 53 -33.67 -6.82 5.18
C LEU A 53 -34.31 -6.87 6.57
N LEU A 54 -34.01 -5.88 7.42
CA LEU A 54 -34.52 -5.76 8.79
C LEU A 54 -35.84 -4.97 8.89
N GLY A 55 -36.37 -4.49 7.77
CA GLY A 55 -37.61 -3.70 7.76
C GLY A 55 -37.51 -2.38 8.52
N ILE A 56 -36.29 -1.86 8.74
CA ILE A 56 -36.08 -0.55 9.37
C ILE A 56 -36.52 0.50 8.35
N ALA A 57 -37.61 1.19 8.65
CA ALA A 57 -38.01 2.36 7.89
C ALA A 57 -36.85 3.37 7.94
N SER A 58 -36.27 3.68 6.78
CA SER A 58 -35.31 4.77 6.68
C SER A 58 -35.92 6.02 7.31
N PRO A 59 -35.13 6.83 8.05
CA PRO A 59 -35.66 8.00 8.74
C PRO A 59 -36.51 8.85 7.78
N ALA A 60 -37.67 9.27 8.29
CA ALA A 60 -38.68 10.03 7.57
C ALA A 60 -38.01 11.19 6.82
N GLY A 61 -38.01 11.09 5.49
CA GLY A 61 -37.19 11.88 4.57
C GLY A 61 -36.62 11.04 3.42
N ALA A 62 -36.45 9.73 3.63
CA ALA A 62 -36.28 8.77 2.55
C ALA A 62 -37.67 8.31 2.08
N SER A 63 -38.32 9.15 1.27
CA SER A 63 -39.45 8.72 0.44
C SER A 63 -39.13 7.39 -0.25
N GLN A 64 -40.13 6.54 -0.39
CA GLN A 64 -40.08 5.38 -1.27
C GLN A 64 -39.48 5.79 -2.62
N GLY A 65 -38.26 5.34 -2.89
CA GLY A 65 -37.78 5.01 -4.24
C GLY A 65 -38.05 6.01 -5.36
N GLU A 66 -38.03 7.31 -5.13
CA GLU A 66 -37.71 8.23 -6.22
C GLU A 66 -36.22 8.05 -6.51
N ARG A 67 -35.94 7.28 -7.56
CA ARG A 67 -34.61 7.16 -8.11
C ARG A 67 -34.16 8.58 -8.47
N LYS A 68 -33.20 9.14 -7.70
CA LYS A 68 -32.75 10.53 -7.85
C LYS A 68 -32.20 10.82 -9.25
N VAL A 69 -31.77 9.78 -9.97
CA VAL A 69 -31.39 9.82 -11.38
C VAL A 69 -32.56 9.31 -12.22
N THR A 70 -33.17 10.21 -12.99
CA THR A 70 -34.30 9.90 -13.88
C THR A 70 -33.87 9.73 -15.34
N ASN A 71 -32.63 10.09 -15.68
CA ASN A 71 -32.10 9.92 -17.02
C ASN A 71 -31.97 8.43 -17.37
N THR A 72 -32.42 8.08 -18.57
CA THR A 72 -32.40 6.71 -19.08
C THR A 72 -31.73 6.65 -20.44
N VAL A 73 -31.17 5.49 -20.76
CA VAL A 73 -30.62 5.16 -22.08
C VAL A 73 -31.26 3.87 -22.60
N VAL A 74 -31.28 3.75 -23.92
CA VAL A 74 -31.62 2.49 -24.57
C VAL A 74 -30.41 1.57 -24.46
N GLY A 75 -30.61 0.44 -23.79
CA GLY A 75 -29.64 -0.64 -23.81
C GLY A 75 -30.33 -1.98 -23.99
N GLU A 76 -29.61 -3.04 -23.69
CA GLU A 76 -30.09 -4.40 -23.89
C GLU A 76 -29.78 -5.29 -22.69
N MET A 77 -30.65 -6.28 -22.51
CA MET A 77 -30.41 -7.43 -21.65
C MET A 77 -30.01 -8.61 -22.54
N ILE A 78 -28.82 -9.15 -22.31
CA ILE A 78 -28.20 -10.20 -23.13
C ILE A 78 -28.03 -11.46 -22.29
N TRP A 79 -28.70 -12.54 -22.69
CA TRP A 79 -28.50 -13.86 -22.10
C TRP A 79 -27.42 -14.59 -22.90
N LEU A 80 -26.38 -15.04 -22.20
CA LEU A 80 -25.30 -15.83 -22.77
C LEU A 80 -25.59 -17.31 -22.54
N LYS A 81 -25.28 -18.16 -23.52
CA LYS A 81 -25.43 -19.62 -23.42
C LYS A 81 -24.65 -20.20 -22.23
N THR A 82 -23.58 -19.53 -21.82
CA THR A 82 -22.65 -19.95 -20.75
C THR A 82 -22.98 -19.38 -19.38
N SER A 83 -23.90 -18.41 -19.28
CA SER A 83 -24.20 -17.69 -18.04
C SER A 83 -25.68 -17.74 -17.71
N ARG A 84 -26.01 -18.02 -16.45
CA ARG A 84 -27.41 -17.97 -15.96
C ARG A 84 -27.90 -16.54 -15.66
N THR A 85 -26.98 -15.59 -15.54
CA THR A 85 -27.31 -14.18 -15.30
C THR A 85 -27.13 -13.38 -16.59
N PRO A 86 -28.15 -12.62 -17.01
CA PRO A 86 -28.02 -11.78 -18.19
C PRO A 86 -27.11 -10.59 -17.94
N VAL A 87 -26.40 -10.17 -18.98
CA VAL A 87 -25.60 -8.95 -18.99
C VAL A 87 -26.51 -7.79 -19.41
N VAL A 88 -26.56 -6.73 -18.61
CA VAL A 88 -27.39 -5.54 -18.86
C VAL A 88 -26.46 -4.36 -19.12
N GLY A 89 -26.67 -3.65 -20.23
CA GLY A 89 -25.79 -2.55 -20.61
C GLY A 89 -26.11 -1.94 -21.96
N VAL A 90 -25.30 -0.98 -22.39
CA VAL A 90 -25.45 -0.32 -23.69
C VAL A 90 -24.62 -1.05 -24.73
N VAL A 91 -25.25 -1.47 -25.82
CA VAL A 91 -24.60 -2.25 -26.88
C VAL A 91 -23.98 -1.34 -27.94
N ARG A 92 -22.75 -1.65 -28.34
CA ARG A 92 -22.01 -1.00 -29.42
C ARG A 92 -21.52 -2.06 -30.43
N PRO A 93 -21.23 -1.65 -31.68
CA PRO A 93 -20.56 -2.52 -32.64
C PRO A 93 -19.23 -3.06 -32.08
N GLY A 94 -18.97 -4.36 -32.29
CA GLY A 94 -17.73 -5.01 -31.92
C GLY A 94 -16.54 -4.56 -32.77
N ARG A 95 -15.33 -5.03 -32.42
CA ARG A 95 -14.15 -4.84 -33.30
C ARG A 95 -14.28 -5.63 -34.58
N ASN A 96 -14.96 -6.77 -34.51
CA ASN A 96 -15.21 -7.66 -35.63
C ASN A 96 -16.71 -7.69 -35.93
N PRO A 97 -17.10 -8.04 -37.18
CA PRO A 97 -18.51 -8.17 -37.56
C PRO A 97 -19.30 -9.18 -36.70
N ASP A 98 -18.62 -10.22 -36.21
CA ASP A 98 -19.22 -11.30 -35.43
C ASP A 98 -19.21 -11.06 -33.91
N THR A 99 -18.84 -9.85 -33.49
CA THR A 99 -18.81 -9.47 -32.08
C THR A 99 -19.66 -8.23 -31.83
N ILE A 100 -20.19 -8.15 -30.61
CA ILE A 100 -20.77 -6.94 -30.04
C ILE A 100 -19.99 -6.54 -28.81
N ARG A 101 -20.06 -5.26 -28.47
CA ARG A 101 -19.50 -4.73 -27.24
C ARG A 101 -20.62 -4.26 -26.34
N ILE A 102 -20.53 -4.56 -25.06
CA ILE A 102 -21.47 -4.05 -24.06
C ILE A 102 -20.73 -3.21 -23.03
N ASP A 103 -21.25 -2.00 -22.81
CA ASP A 103 -20.81 -1.13 -21.72
C ASP A 103 -21.74 -1.36 -20.52
N THR A 104 -21.12 -1.68 -19.39
CA THR A 104 -21.77 -1.79 -18.08
C THR A 104 -21.15 -0.75 -17.14
N LYS A 105 -21.67 -0.63 -15.91
CA LYS A 105 -21.10 0.27 -14.90
C LYS A 105 -19.63 -0.02 -14.58
N THR A 106 -19.27 -1.30 -14.54
CA THR A 106 -17.94 -1.75 -14.08
C THR A 106 -17.00 -2.11 -15.21
N VAL A 107 -17.52 -2.56 -16.35
CA VAL A 107 -16.73 -3.00 -17.50
C VAL A 107 -17.22 -2.27 -18.74
N LYS A 108 -16.31 -1.53 -19.37
CA LYS A 108 -16.55 -0.86 -20.65
C LYS A 108 -16.01 -1.72 -21.79
N GLY A 109 -16.76 -1.80 -22.88
CA GLY A 109 -16.37 -2.51 -24.09
C GLY A 109 -16.20 -4.01 -23.93
N PHE A 110 -16.96 -4.65 -23.03
CA PHE A 110 -16.92 -6.11 -22.88
C PHE A 110 -17.36 -6.78 -24.18
N GLU A 111 -16.47 -7.55 -24.79
CA GLU A 111 -16.67 -8.10 -26.12
C GLU A 111 -17.31 -9.48 -26.04
N ILE A 112 -18.47 -9.63 -26.69
CA ILE A 112 -19.27 -10.85 -26.72
C ILE A 112 -19.40 -11.30 -28.17
N LYS A 113 -19.10 -12.56 -28.45
CA LYS A 113 -19.35 -13.12 -29.79
C LYS A 113 -20.84 -13.38 -29.98
N LEU A 114 -21.34 -13.12 -31.19
CA LEU A 114 -22.74 -13.36 -31.52
C LEU A 114 -23.14 -14.84 -31.35
N GLU A 115 -22.21 -15.78 -31.57
CA GLU A 115 -22.43 -17.22 -31.38
C GLU A 115 -22.72 -17.63 -29.93
N ASP A 116 -22.24 -16.86 -28.95
CA ASP A 116 -22.39 -17.14 -27.51
C ASP A 116 -23.70 -16.59 -26.93
N ILE A 117 -24.46 -15.82 -27.72
CA ILE A 117 -25.70 -15.18 -27.30
C ILE A 117 -26.86 -16.15 -27.48
N GLU A 118 -27.64 -16.35 -26.42
CA GLU A 118 -28.88 -17.11 -26.44
C GLU A 118 -30.08 -16.20 -26.79
N LYS A 119 -30.13 -15.00 -26.19
CA LYS A 119 -31.26 -14.09 -26.33
C LYS A 119 -30.84 -12.63 -26.10
N ARG A 120 -31.50 -11.69 -26.78
CA ARG A 120 -31.34 -10.23 -26.59
C ARG A 120 -32.71 -9.59 -26.45
N GLU A 121 -32.86 -8.67 -25.50
CA GLU A 121 -34.06 -7.86 -25.32
C GLU A 121 -33.68 -6.40 -25.12
N ALA A 122 -34.34 -5.51 -25.87
CA ALA A 122 -34.20 -4.07 -25.66
C ALA A 122 -34.82 -3.67 -24.31
N ARG A 123 -34.11 -2.85 -23.56
CA ARG A 123 -34.55 -2.37 -22.25
C ARG A 123 -34.18 -0.91 -22.06
N THR A 124 -35.11 -0.14 -21.50
CA THR A 124 -34.79 1.19 -20.96
C THR A 124 -34.04 1.00 -19.65
N ILE A 125 -32.79 1.46 -19.61
CA ILE A 125 -31.89 1.31 -18.47
C ILE A 125 -31.62 2.70 -17.89
N TYR A 126 -31.58 2.82 -16.57
CA TYR A 126 -31.19 4.08 -15.94
C TYR A 126 -29.70 4.33 -16.15
N MET A 127 -29.32 5.59 -16.38
CA MET A 127 -27.93 5.91 -16.71
C MET A 127 -26.96 5.51 -15.58
N ASP A 128 -27.38 5.54 -14.32
CA ASP A 128 -26.59 5.16 -13.14
C ASP A 128 -26.29 3.65 -13.03
N GLU A 129 -26.93 2.81 -13.85
CA GLU A 129 -26.64 1.38 -14.00
C GLU A 129 -25.53 1.10 -15.02
N VAL A 130 -25.15 2.08 -15.84
CA VAL A 130 -24.20 1.91 -16.95
C VAL A 130 -23.03 2.88 -16.90
N TYR A 131 -23.28 4.11 -16.49
CA TYR A 131 -22.32 5.21 -16.52
C TYR A 131 -21.91 5.62 -15.09
N SER A 132 -20.69 6.15 -14.95
CA SER A 132 -20.27 6.84 -13.74
C SER A 132 -21.02 8.16 -13.59
N ALA A 133 -21.04 8.74 -12.40
CA ALA A 133 -21.65 10.05 -12.16
C ALA A 133 -21.11 11.11 -13.14
N ASP A 134 -19.79 11.16 -13.33
CA ASP A 134 -19.13 12.11 -14.24
C ASP A 134 -19.53 11.90 -15.71
N GLU A 135 -19.63 10.64 -16.15
CA GLU A 135 -20.07 10.29 -17.50
C GLU A 135 -21.53 10.74 -17.74
N ILE A 136 -22.40 10.58 -16.75
CA ILE A 136 -23.80 11.03 -16.82
C ILE A 136 -23.84 12.55 -16.92
N TYR A 137 -23.14 13.24 -16.03
CA TYR A 137 -23.08 14.70 -16.03
C TYR A 137 -22.58 15.25 -17.37
N ALA A 138 -21.48 14.72 -17.90
CA ALA A 138 -20.95 15.14 -19.19
C ALA A 138 -21.95 14.92 -20.33
N GLN A 139 -22.56 13.72 -20.42
CA GLN A 139 -23.54 13.42 -21.47
C GLN A 139 -24.76 14.34 -21.41
N VAL A 140 -25.31 14.60 -20.22
CA VAL A 140 -26.49 15.45 -20.08
C VAL A 140 -26.16 16.91 -20.39
N ARG A 141 -25.04 17.42 -19.86
CA ARG A 141 -24.55 18.77 -20.14
C ARG A 141 -24.28 18.98 -21.63
N ASP A 142 -23.64 18.02 -22.29
CA ASP A 142 -23.25 18.17 -23.70
C ASP A 142 -24.46 18.02 -24.65
N ALA A 143 -25.44 17.20 -24.29
CA ALA A 143 -26.69 17.06 -25.04
C ALA A 143 -27.58 18.32 -24.96
N LYS A 144 -27.63 18.97 -23.80
CA LYS A 144 -28.35 20.23 -23.58
C LYS A 144 -27.49 21.19 -22.76
N PRO A 145 -26.58 21.95 -23.40
CA PRO A 145 -25.74 22.91 -22.69
C PRO A 145 -26.60 23.97 -21.99
N PRO A 146 -26.47 24.16 -20.67
CA PRO A 146 -27.29 25.12 -19.93
C PRO A 146 -26.93 26.54 -20.37
N ARG A 147 -27.96 27.39 -20.56
CA ARG A 147 -27.78 28.80 -20.97
C ARG A 147 -28.51 29.78 -20.06
N THR A 148 -29.51 29.31 -19.34
CA THR A 148 -30.33 30.13 -18.45
C THR A 148 -30.06 29.79 -16.98
N PRO A 149 -30.28 30.73 -16.03
CA PRO A 149 -30.15 30.45 -14.60
C PRO A 149 -30.95 29.21 -14.16
N GLN A 150 -32.17 29.05 -14.68
CA GLN A 150 -33.02 27.90 -14.34
C GLN A 150 -32.43 26.57 -14.85
N GLU A 151 -31.82 26.53 -16.04
CA GLU A 151 -31.16 25.33 -16.55
C GLU A 151 -29.90 24.98 -15.76
N HIS A 152 -29.12 25.98 -15.33
CA HIS A 152 -28.01 25.75 -14.41
C HIS A 152 -28.51 25.21 -13.06
N TYR A 153 -29.63 25.73 -12.55
CA TYR A 153 -30.23 25.28 -11.30
C TYR A 153 -30.68 23.81 -11.38
N GLU A 154 -31.37 23.42 -12.45
CA GLU A 154 -31.80 22.03 -12.70
C GLU A 154 -30.60 21.08 -12.86
N LEU A 155 -29.53 21.53 -13.51
CA LEU A 155 -28.32 20.75 -13.64
C LEU A 155 -27.59 20.60 -12.30
N ALA A 156 -27.63 21.62 -11.43
CA ALA A 156 -27.11 21.52 -10.07
C ALA A 156 -27.87 20.48 -9.22
N ASP A 157 -29.19 20.38 -9.36
CA ASP A 157 -30.01 19.36 -8.69
C ASP A 157 -29.57 17.94 -9.06
N MET A 158 -29.33 17.72 -10.35
CA MET A 158 -28.85 16.45 -10.87
C MET A 158 -27.44 16.14 -10.38
N CYS A 159 -26.52 17.10 -10.42
CA CYS A 159 -25.16 16.92 -9.90
C CYS A 159 -25.18 16.56 -8.40
N GLN A 160 -26.01 17.26 -7.61
CA GLN A 160 -26.17 16.95 -6.19
C GLN A 160 -26.76 15.54 -5.98
N ALA A 161 -27.73 15.12 -6.80
CA ALA A 161 -28.29 13.77 -6.79
C ALA A 161 -27.26 12.68 -7.14
N LEU A 162 -26.30 13.00 -8.00
CA LEU A 162 -25.20 12.12 -8.41
C LEU A 162 -24.01 12.13 -7.44
N GLY A 163 -24.02 12.97 -6.40
CA GLY A 163 -22.88 13.12 -5.47
C GLY A 163 -21.72 13.95 -6.05
N LEU A 164 -21.97 14.69 -7.13
CA LEU A 164 -21.06 15.63 -7.80
C LEU A 164 -21.22 17.02 -7.19
N TYR A 165 -20.85 17.16 -5.92
CA TYR A 165 -21.13 18.36 -5.14
C TYR A 165 -20.37 19.59 -5.63
N GLN A 166 -19.16 19.42 -6.17
CA GLN A 166 -18.34 20.51 -6.69
C GLN A 166 -18.96 21.09 -7.97
N GLU A 167 -19.43 20.24 -8.86
CA GLU A 167 -20.14 20.58 -10.09
C GLU A 167 -21.47 21.23 -9.76
N ALA A 168 -22.22 20.68 -8.80
CA ALA A 168 -23.47 21.27 -8.32
C ALA A 168 -23.25 22.70 -7.81
N LYS A 169 -22.20 22.92 -7.00
CA LYS A 169 -21.82 24.23 -6.50
C LYS A 169 -21.51 25.20 -7.64
N GLY A 170 -20.67 24.80 -8.59
CA GLY A 170 -20.32 25.64 -9.74
C GLY A 170 -21.53 26.05 -10.57
N HIS A 171 -22.51 25.16 -10.76
CA HIS A 171 -23.76 25.51 -11.44
C HIS A 171 -24.61 26.53 -10.64
N LEU A 172 -24.70 26.41 -9.32
CA LEU A 172 -25.42 27.38 -8.49
C LEU A 172 -24.73 28.75 -8.44
N GLU A 173 -23.39 28.80 -8.42
CA GLU A 173 -22.62 30.05 -8.52
C GLU A 173 -22.87 30.76 -9.87
N ILE A 174 -23.00 29.98 -10.96
CA ILE A 174 -23.37 30.56 -12.26
C ILE A 174 -24.80 31.11 -12.23
N CYS A 175 -25.75 30.46 -11.54
CA CYS A 175 -27.11 30.99 -11.40
C CYS A 175 -27.10 32.39 -10.78
N GLU A 176 -26.35 32.58 -9.68
CA GLU A 176 -26.19 33.89 -9.04
C GLU A 176 -25.55 34.92 -9.99
N SER A 177 -24.54 34.51 -10.76
CA SER A 177 -23.85 35.42 -11.69
C SER A 177 -24.73 35.88 -12.87
N LEU A 178 -25.72 35.07 -13.25
CA LEU A 178 -26.61 35.35 -14.39
C LEU A 178 -27.88 36.13 -13.96
N ASP A 179 -28.36 35.95 -12.73
CA ASP A 179 -29.53 36.66 -12.20
C ASP A 179 -29.43 36.83 -10.67
N ASP A 180 -29.30 38.08 -10.22
CA ASP A 180 -29.18 38.45 -8.80
C ASP A 180 -30.35 37.94 -7.94
N ARG A 181 -31.53 37.68 -8.51
CA ARG A 181 -32.68 37.11 -7.78
C ARG A 181 -32.38 35.71 -7.24
N TYR A 182 -31.41 35.01 -7.82
CA TYR A 182 -30.98 33.70 -7.34
C TYR A 182 -30.07 33.77 -6.12
N ARG A 183 -29.46 34.91 -5.79
CA ARG A 183 -28.52 35.06 -4.66
C ARG A 183 -29.10 34.52 -3.35
N GLU A 184 -30.30 34.97 -2.98
CA GLU A 184 -30.98 34.47 -1.76
C GLU A 184 -31.47 33.03 -1.91
N ARG A 185 -31.92 32.65 -3.11
CA ARG A 185 -32.47 31.32 -3.41
C ARG A 185 -31.42 30.20 -3.36
N VAL A 186 -30.16 30.50 -3.66
CA VAL A 186 -29.07 29.52 -3.67
C VAL A 186 -28.18 29.56 -2.43
N ALA A 187 -28.24 30.62 -1.61
CA ALA A 187 -27.34 30.83 -0.46
C ALA A 187 -27.32 29.65 0.53
N GLU A 188 -28.49 29.17 0.96
CA GLU A 188 -28.60 28.03 1.88
C GLU A 188 -28.05 26.74 1.23
N ARG A 189 -28.33 26.55 -0.06
CA ARG A 189 -27.86 25.39 -0.82
C ARG A 189 -26.36 25.38 -1.03
N LEU A 190 -25.75 26.53 -1.33
CA LEU A 190 -24.30 26.67 -1.44
C LEU A 190 -23.62 26.37 -0.09
N THR A 191 -24.22 26.82 1.01
CA THR A 191 -23.74 26.50 2.37
C THR A 191 -23.80 25.00 2.64
N ALA A 192 -24.93 24.35 2.33
CA ALA A 192 -25.08 22.90 2.49
C ALA A 192 -24.11 22.11 1.58
N LEU A 193 -23.91 22.54 0.33
CA LEU A 193 -22.95 21.91 -0.59
C LEU A 193 -21.51 22.06 -0.11
N ASN A 194 -21.12 23.20 0.44
CA ASN A 194 -19.79 23.37 1.03
C ASN A 194 -19.55 22.37 2.16
N GLN A 195 -20.54 22.13 3.03
CA GLN A 195 -20.43 21.09 4.06
C GLN A 195 -20.32 19.70 3.43
N LEU A 196 -21.15 19.37 2.44
CA LEU A 196 -21.08 18.06 1.76
C LEU A 196 -19.75 17.82 1.03
N ILE A 197 -19.18 18.86 0.41
CA ILE A 197 -17.85 18.81 -0.22
C ILE A 197 -16.78 18.54 0.85
N LEU A 198 -16.84 19.24 1.98
CA LEU A 198 -15.93 19.04 3.11
C LEU A 198 -16.02 17.60 3.63
N GLU A 199 -17.23 17.13 3.99
CA GLU A 199 -17.47 15.78 4.50
C GLU A 199 -16.99 14.70 3.53
N LYS A 200 -17.27 14.86 2.23
CA LYS A 200 -16.82 13.93 1.19
C LYS A 200 -15.29 13.91 1.10
N SER A 201 -14.65 15.07 1.10
CA SER A 201 -13.18 15.19 1.00
C SER A 201 -12.49 14.54 2.19
N VAL A 202 -12.97 14.80 3.41
CA VAL A 202 -12.39 14.19 4.63
C VAL A 202 -12.62 12.68 4.65
N LYS A 203 -13.79 12.21 4.23
CA LYS A 203 -14.08 10.77 4.11
C LYS A 203 -13.16 10.09 3.09
N GLU A 204 -12.88 10.73 1.95
CA GLU A 204 -11.96 10.18 0.95
C GLU A 204 -10.55 10.03 1.51
N PHE A 205 -10.03 11.04 2.24
CA PHE A 205 -8.75 10.92 2.95
C PHE A 205 -8.76 9.81 4.01
N TYR A 206 -9.86 9.68 4.75
CA TYR A 206 -10.02 8.62 5.74
C TYR A 206 -9.93 7.24 5.08
N ASP A 207 -10.71 7.01 4.02
CA ASP A 207 -10.73 5.75 3.30
C ASP A 207 -9.37 5.44 2.64
N GLU A 208 -8.67 6.46 2.15
CA GLU A 208 -7.33 6.32 1.59
C GLU A 208 -6.31 5.92 2.65
N ALA A 209 -6.30 6.58 3.81
CA ALA A 209 -5.43 6.21 4.93
C ALA A 209 -5.68 4.77 5.40
N MET A 210 -6.94 4.36 5.48
CA MET A 210 -7.32 2.99 5.85
C MET A 210 -6.88 1.96 4.80
N ARG A 211 -7.00 2.26 3.51
CA ARG A 211 -6.49 1.39 2.43
C ARG A 211 -4.97 1.26 2.47
N ALA A 212 -4.26 2.37 2.70
CA ALA A 212 -2.80 2.36 2.84
C ALA A 212 -2.35 1.53 4.05
N GLU A 213 -3.05 1.66 5.19
CA GLU A 213 -2.82 0.82 6.38
C GLU A 213 -3.01 -0.67 6.05
N LEU A 214 -4.12 -1.04 5.42
CA LEU A 214 -4.43 -2.43 5.06
C LEU A 214 -3.41 -3.02 4.06
N ALA A 215 -2.88 -2.19 3.17
CA ALA A 215 -1.83 -2.58 2.23
C ALA A 215 -0.43 -2.65 2.87
N GLY A 216 -0.26 -2.18 4.10
CA GLY A 216 1.04 -2.09 4.78
C GLY A 216 1.90 -0.90 4.35
N TYR A 217 1.33 0.07 3.62
CA TYR A 217 1.98 1.31 3.23
C TYR A 217 1.88 2.34 4.37
N PHE A 218 2.54 2.06 5.48
CA PHE A 218 2.42 2.85 6.71
C PHE A 218 2.90 4.30 6.55
N ASP A 219 3.93 4.55 5.75
CA ASP A 219 4.42 5.91 5.49
C ASP A 219 3.41 6.76 4.72
N GLU A 220 2.72 6.15 3.76
CA GLU A 220 1.65 6.79 3.01
C GLU A 220 0.45 7.09 3.92
N ALA A 221 0.03 6.12 4.73
CA ALA A 221 -1.05 6.31 5.72
C ALA A 221 -0.72 7.46 6.69
N LEU A 222 0.49 7.50 7.24
CA LEU A 222 0.94 8.57 8.14
C LEU A 222 0.96 9.93 7.44
N SER A 223 1.42 9.99 6.18
CA SER A 223 1.42 11.23 5.39
C SER A 223 0.00 11.74 5.12
N ILE A 224 -0.97 10.86 4.84
CA ILE A 224 -2.37 11.22 4.64
C ILE A 224 -2.96 11.79 5.94
N ILE A 225 -2.69 11.15 7.08
CA ILE A 225 -3.14 11.65 8.40
C ILE A 225 -2.58 13.05 8.69
N GLU A 226 -1.31 13.30 8.36
CA GLU A 226 -0.71 14.62 8.54
C GLU A 226 -1.33 15.68 7.63
N LYS A 227 -1.57 15.35 6.35
CA LYS A 227 -2.25 16.25 5.40
C LYS A 227 -3.66 16.58 5.85
N VAL A 228 -4.48 15.59 6.19
CA VAL A 228 -5.88 15.82 6.58
C VAL A 228 -5.96 16.62 7.89
N ASN A 229 -5.05 16.40 8.84
CA ASN A 229 -4.97 17.20 10.07
C ASN A 229 -4.51 18.65 9.79
N GLN A 230 -3.66 18.88 8.78
CA GLN A 230 -3.27 20.23 8.39
C GLN A 230 -4.44 21.02 7.79
N PHE A 231 -5.26 20.39 6.95
CA PHE A 231 -6.35 21.06 6.24
C PHE A 231 -7.68 21.07 7.01
N TYR A 232 -7.94 20.06 7.84
CA TYR A 232 -9.23 19.86 8.51
C TYR A 232 -9.09 19.47 10.00
N PRO A 233 -8.34 20.23 10.81
CA PRO A 233 -7.98 19.85 12.19
C PRO A 233 -9.18 19.65 13.14
N GLU A 234 -10.31 20.29 12.86
CA GLU A 234 -11.49 20.28 13.72
C GLU A 234 -12.53 19.22 13.32
N HIS A 235 -12.29 18.49 12.23
CA HIS A 235 -13.27 17.53 11.73
C HIS A 235 -13.31 16.25 12.60
N PRO A 236 -14.49 15.73 12.98
CA PRO A 236 -14.59 14.56 13.88
C PRO A 236 -13.79 13.33 13.42
N LEU A 237 -13.84 12.98 12.14
CA LEU A 237 -13.07 11.86 11.56
C LEU A 237 -11.55 12.03 11.67
N VAL A 238 -11.05 13.27 11.78
CA VAL A 238 -9.62 13.55 11.92
C VAL A 238 -9.13 13.19 13.33
N TYR A 239 -9.96 13.37 14.37
CA TYR A 239 -9.62 12.90 15.72
C TYR A 239 -9.41 11.39 15.77
N ASP A 240 -10.28 10.62 15.10
CA ASP A 240 -10.16 9.17 15.02
C ASP A 240 -8.89 8.74 14.28
N LEU A 241 -8.53 9.43 13.19
CA LEU A 241 -7.28 9.18 12.46
C LEU A 241 -6.04 9.51 13.29
N ILE A 242 -6.05 10.63 14.02
CA ILE A 242 -4.94 11.02 14.89
C ILE A 242 -4.75 10.00 16.03
N ALA A 243 -5.84 9.53 16.63
CA ALA A 243 -5.80 8.51 17.68
C ALA A 243 -5.13 7.20 17.20
N ARG A 244 -5.21 6.90 15.89
CA ARG A 244 -4.57 5.73 15.27
C ARG A 244 -3.08 5.92 14.98
N LYS A 245 -2.54 7.15 14.98
CA LYS A 245 -1.15 7.46 14.59
C LYS A 245 -0.14 6.61 15.36
N GLN A 246 -0.31 6.46 16.67
CA GLN A 246 0.61 5.64 17.48
C GLN A 246 0.55 4.17 17.09
N SER A 247 -0.65 3.61 16.88
CA SER A 247 -0.80 2.22 16.45
C SER A 247 -0.17 1.96 15.08
N LEU A 248 -0.28 2.92 14.15
CA LEU A 248 0.38 2.85 12.84
C LEU A 248 1.90 2.88 12.95
N LEU A 249 2.46 3.73 13.81
CA LEU A 249 3.90 3.78 14.07
C LEU A 249 4.39 2.46 14.66
N ASP A 250 3.64 1.86 15.59
CA ASP A 250 3.97 0.57 16.17
C ASP A 250 3.94 -0.55 15.10
N LYS A 251 2.90 -0.58 14.25
CA LYS A 251 2.79 -1.52 13.12
C LYS A 251 3.93 -1.34 12.10
N LYS A 252 4.31 -0.09 11.80
CA LYS A 252 5.44 0.22 10.93
C LYS A 252 6.75 -0.33 11.50
N ARG A 253 7.03 -0.04 12.78
CA ARG A 253 8.22 -0.58 13.46
C ARG A 253 8.25 -2.10 13.42
N GLU A 254 7.11 -2.72 13.63
CA GLU A 254 6.98 -4.17 13.60
C GLU A 254 7.24 -4.77 12.20
N ALA A 255 6.70 -4.15 11.16
CA ALA A 255 6.96 -4.55 9.79
C ALA A 255 8.45 -4.40 9.41
N ILE A 256 9.07 -3.29 9.81
CA ILE A 256 10.51 -3.06 9.60
C ILE A 256 11.33 -4.11 10.34
N ARG A 257 11.02 -4.41 11.61
CA ARG A 257 11.72 -5.44 12.39
C ARG A 257 11.70 -6.79 11.68
N ARG A 258 10.52 -7.23 11.24
CA ARG A 258 10.34 -8.48 10.50
C ARG A 258 11.13 -8.50 9.20
N ASP A 259 11.06 -7.42 8.42
CA ASP A 259 11.71 -7.36 7.11
C ASP A 259 13.23 -7.28 7.22
N VAL A 260 13.76 -6.51 8.19
CA VAL A 260 15.20 -6.47 8.50
C VAL A 260 15.70 -7.87 8.80
N VAL A 261 15.06 -8.60 9.71
CA VAL A 261 15.47 -9.96 10.09
C VAL A 261 15.44 -10.92 8.90
N LYS A 262 14.35 -10.91 8.12
CA LYS A 262 14.20 -11.76 6.94
C LYS A 262 15.27 -11.44 5.89
N ASN A 263 15.43 -10.16 5.56
CA ASN A 263 16.31 -9.71 4.50
C ASN A 263 17.78 -9.80 4.91
N TYR A 264 18.11 -9.79 6.20
CA TYR A 264 19.49 -9.98 6.65
C TYR A 264 20.11 -11.27 6.10
N TYR A 265 19.38 -12.40 6.16
CA TYR A 265 19.85 -13.68 5.59
C TYR A 265 19.95 -13.62 4.07
N VAL A 266 18.97 -12.99 3.40
CA VAL A 266 18.99 -12.81 1.94
C VAL A 266 20.20 -12.00 1.49
N TYR A 267 20.50 -10.90 2.18
CA TYR A 267 21.66 -10.07 1.89
C TYR A 267 22.96 -10.79 2.23
N HIS A 268 22.99 -11.59 3.30
CA HIS A 268 24.15 -12.41 3.63
C HIS A 268 24.50 -13.37 2.48
N ASP A 269 23.53 -14.14 1.98
CA ASP A 269 23.75 -15.03 0.84
C ASP A 269 24.14 -14.26 -0.43
N ARG A 270 23.47 -13.13 -0.68
CA ARG A 270 23.78 -12.26 -1.82
C ARG A 270 25.21 -11.75 -1.79
N PHE A 271 25.69 -11.25 -0.65
CA PHE A 271 27.06 -10.74 -0.53
C PHE A 271 28.10 -11.87 -0.61
N ILE A 272 27.82 -13.05 -0.05
CA ILE A 272 28.66 -14.24 -0.24
C ILE A 272 28.74 -14.62 -1.72
N GLN A 273 27.61 -14.65 -2.44
CA GLN A 273 27.59 -14.96 -3.85
C GLN A 273 28.32 -13.90 -4.68
N ASN A 274 28.14 -12.62 -4.33
CA ASN A 274 28.82 -11.50 -4.98
C ASN A 274 30.34 -11.61 -4.81
N ILE A 275 30.86 -11.93 -3.62
CA ILE A 275 32.30 -12.10 -3.45
C ILE A 275 32.78 -13.38 -4.15
N ALA A 276 32.04 -14.50 -4.06
CA ALA A 276 32.46 -15.77 -4.65
C ALA A 276 32.52 -15.76 -6.20
N THR A 277 31.60 -15.02 -6.84
CA THR A 277 31.52 -14.94 -8.32
C THR A 277 32.08 -13.64 -8.89
N GLY A 278 32.25 -12.64 -8.06
CA GLY A 278 32.68 -11.31 -8.45
C GLY A 278 34.18 -11.21 -8.68
N MET A 279 34.59 -9.99 -9.00
CA MET A 279 35.99 -9.63 -9.19
C MET A 279 36.36 -8.57 -8.17
N ILE A 280 37.45 -8.79 -7.42
CA ILE A 280 38.02 -7.83 -6.47
C ILE A 280 39.20 -7.09 -7.10
N ALA A 281 39.66 -6.00 -6.49
CA ALA A 281 40.87 -5.32 -6.94
C ALA A 281 42.10 -6.25 -6.86
N ASP A 282 42.95 -6.21 -7.89
CA ASP A 282 44.17 -6.99 -7.97
C ASP A 282 45.40 -6.11 -7.73
N GLY A 283 45.95 -6.18 -6.53
CA GLY A 283 47.07 -5.36 -6.07
C GLY A 283 46.70 -4.38 -4.95
N PRO A 284 47.67 -3.59 -4.47
CA PRO A 284 47.45 -2.67 -3.36
C PRO A 284 46.33 -1.66 -3.68
N GLU A 285 45.62 -1.21 -2.64
CA GLU A 285 44.65 -0.14 -2.80
C GLU A 285 45.36 1.13 -3.27
N ILE A 286 44.83 1.73 -4.34
CA ILE A 286 45.27 3.03 -4.81
C ILE A 286 44.19 4.03 -4.38
N PRO A 287 44.37 4.73 -3.25
CA PRO A 287 43.34 5.63 -2.75
C PRO A 287 43.10 6.76 -3.76
N GLY A 288 41.82 7.05 -4.00
CA GLY A 288 41.37 8.14 -4.85
C GLY A 288 40.06 8.72 -4.38
N LYS A 289 39.64 9.77 -5.08
CA LYS A 289 38.37 10.44 -4.83
C LYS A 289 37.53 10.44 -6.11
N LEU A 290 36.25 10.19 -5.95
CA LEU A 290 35.20 10.44 -6.93
C LEU A 290 34.43 11.67 -6.46
N VAL A 291 34.47 12.72 -7.27
CA VAL A 291 33.88 14.03 -6.97
C VAL A 291 32.69 14.23 -7.87
N TYR A 292 31.53 14.44 -7.26
CA TYR A 292 30.31 14.81 -7.97
C TYR A 292 30.21 16.33 -7.98
N LEU A 293 30.14 16.93 -9.16
CA LEU A 293 29.98 18.36 -9.34
C LEU A 293 28.50 18.73 -9.39
N LYS A 294 28.17 19.97 -9.00
CA LYS A 294 26.79 20.50 -9.02
C LYS A 294 26.18 20.56 -10.42
N ASP A 295 27.03 20.58 -11.46
CA ASP A 295 26.60 20.56 -12.87
C ASP A 295 26.36 19.14 -13.42
N GLY A 296 26.43 18.12 -12.56
CA GLY A 296 26.18 16.72 -12.91
C GLY A 296 27.40 15.96 -13.45
N ARG A 297 28.56 16.60 -13.64
CA ARG A 297 29.79 15.91 -14.04
C ARG A 297 30.43 15.19 -12.85
N THR A 298 31.13 14.09 -13.13
CA THR A 298 31.91 13.35 -12.13
C THR A 298 33.38 13.31 -12.51
N ILE A 299 34.26 13.66 -11.57
CA ILE A 299 35.71 13.58 -11.76
C ILE A 299 36.28 12.56 -10.79
N ARG A 300 37.16 11.69 -11.29
CA ARG A 300 37.88 10.71 -10.45
C ARG A 300 39.38 10.91 -10.59
N GLY A 301 40.13 10.68 -9.50
CA GLY A 301 41.58 10.74 -9.52
C GLY A 301 42.21 10.57 -8.14
N GLY A 302 43.52 10.42 -8.11
CA GLY A 302 44.31 10.37 -6.89
C GLY A 302 44.42 11.78 -6.30
N LEU A 303 44.30 11.90 -4.98
CA LEU A 303 44.40 13.20 -4.33
C LEU A 303 45.84 13.72 -4.42
N VAL A 304 46.00 14.93 -4.95
CA VAL A 304 47.29 15.66 -4.96
C VAL A 304 47.30 16.72 -3.87
N GLU A 305 46.23 17.51 -3.79
CA GLU A 305 46.10 18.60 -2.82
C GLU A 305 44.63 18.82 -2.45
N GLU A 306 44.38 19.12 -1.18
CA GLU A 306 43.08 19.57 -0.69
C GLU A 306 43.29 20.73 0.27
N ASN A 307 42.74 21.90 -0.08
CA ASN A 307 42.72 23.07 0.78
C ASN A 307 41.29 23.64 0.87
N ALA A 308 41.13 24.78 1.54
CA ALA A 308 39.81 25.36 1.79
C ALA A 308 39.08 25.79 0.49
N GLU A 309 39.82 26.12 -0.57
CA GLU A 309 39.29 26.68 -1.82
C GLU A 309 39.21 25.63 -2.94
N MET A 310 40.16 24.69 -2.97
CA MET A 310 40.42 23.82 -4.11
C MET A 310 40.68 22.37 -3.71
N LEU A 311 40.31 21.46 -4.60
CA LEU A 311 40.63 20.04 -4.60
C LEU A 311 41.34 19.70 -5.90
N VAL A 312 42.57 19.20 -5.81
CA VAL A 312 43.39 18.82 -6.97
C VAL A 312 43.46 17.30 -7.06
N LEU A 313 42.93 16.74 -8.16
CA LEU A 313 42.96 15.32 -8.46
C LEU A 313 43.84 15.03 -9.66
N LYS A 314 44.67 13.99 -9.59
CA LYS A 314 45.47 13.51 -10.72
C LYS A 314 44.93 12.19 -11.23
N MET A 315 44.69 12.11 -12.53
CA MET A 315 44.34 10.87 -13.20
C MET A 315 45.14 10.75 -14.48
N GLU A 316 45.91 9.66 -14.59
CA GLU A 316 46.86 9.44 -15.70
C GLU A 316 47.81 10.65 -15.86
N ASN A 317 47.75 11.34 -17.01
CA ASN A 317 48.58 12.51 -17.33
C ASN A 317 47.83 13.85 -17.19
N ARG A 318 46.69 13.88 -16.49
CA ARG A 318 45.88 15.09 -16.31
C ARG A 318 45.71 15.44 -14.83
N GLU A 319 45.83 16.73 -14.53
CA GLU A 319 45.47 17.31 -13.23
C GLU A 319 44.17 18.07 -13.36
N TYR A 320 43.21 17.74 -12.50
CA TYR A 320 41.93 18.41 -12.38
C TYR A 320 41.95 19.27 -11.13
N ARG A 321 41.93 20.58 -11.32
CA ARG A 321 41.82 21.57 -10.25
C ARG A 321 40.35 21.95 -10.10
N ILE A 322 39.72 21.53 -9.02
CA ILE A 322 38.28 21.62 -8.78
C ILE A 322 38.04 22.60 -7.64
N GLU A 323 37.30 23.67 -7.87
CA GLU A 323 36.86 24.57 -6.80
C GLU A 323 35.88 23.86 -5.86
N LYS A 324 36.08 23.99 -4.55
CA LYS A 324 35.19 23.41 -3.51
C LYS A 324 33.74 23.88 -3.66
N SER A 325 33.53 25.10 -4.13
CA SER A 325 32.20 25.70 -4.42
C SER A 325 31.39 24.91 -5.46
N ALA A 326 32.07 24.25 -6.40
CA ALA A 326 31.47 23.47 -7.49
C ALA A 326 31.15 22.02 -7.10
N ILE A 327 31.62 21.55 -5.93
CA ILE A 327 31.44 20.17 -5.46
C ILE A 327 30.06 20.02 -4.81
N SER A 328 29.38 18.93 -5.15
CA SER A 328 28.16 18.45 -4.49
C SER A 328 28.49 17.41 -3.41
N SER A 329 29.30 16.40 -3.74
CA SER A 329 29.73 15.37 -2.79
C SER A 329 31.07 14.73 -3.22
N ILE A 330 31.73 14.07 -2.27
CA ILE A 330 33.02 13.39 -2.47
C ILE A 330 32.91 11.98 -1.90
N GLU A 331 33.30 10.99 -2.68
CA GLU A 331 33.41 9.59 -2.25
C GLU A 331 34.87 9.12 -2.35
N ASN A 332 35.35 8.40 -1.34
CA ASN A 332 36.64 7.73 -1.42
C ASN A 332 36.50 6.45 -2.25
N ILE A 333 37.38 6.26 -3.23
CA ILE A 333 37.36 5.11 -4.14
C ILE A 333 38.75 4.47 -4.24
N ASN A 334 38.80 3.19 -4.60
CA ASN A 334 40.03 2.53 -5.01
C ASN A 334 40.20 2.69 -6.53
N LEU A 335 41.25 3.39 -6.95
CA LEU A 335 41.60 3.63 -8.36
C LEU A 335 42.25 2.43 -9.04
N ASN A 336 42.57 1.36 -8.30
CA ASN A 336 43.08 0.15 -8.90
C ASN A 336 42.01 -0.46 -9.82
N THR A 337 42.29 -0.42 -11.13
CA THR A 337 41.42 -0.94 -12.18
C THR A 337 41.67 -2.42 -12.47
N ARG A 338 42.79 -2.98 -12.00
CA ARG A 338 43.07 -4.41 -12.16
C ARG A 338 42.12 -5.21 -11.28
N ARG A 339 41.62 -6.29 -11.84
CA ARG A 339 40.58 -7.11 -11.22
C ARG A 339 41.00 -8.57 -11.26
N LYS A 340 40.88 -9.26 -10.13
CA LYS A 340 41.09 -10.71 -10.02
C LYS A 340 39.88 -11.38 -9.39
N LYS A 341 39.76 -12.69 -9.59
CA LYS A 341 38.87 -13.50 -8.78
C LYS A 341 39.43 -13.55 -7.34
N PRO A 342 38.60 -13.34 -6.32
CA PRO A 342 39.05 -13.47 -4.94
C PRO A 342 39.45 -14.91 -4.64
N THR A 343 40.50 -15.06 -3.86
CA THR A 343 40.89 -16.33 -3.25
C THR A 343 39.94 -16.68 -2.12
N LEU A 344 39.94 -17.95 -1.69
CA LEU A 344 39.14 -18.40 -0.55
C LEU A 344 39.48 -17.64 0.73
N ASP A 345 40.77 -17.32 0.94
CA ASP A 345 41.22 -16.58 2.12
C ASP A 345 40.76 -15.13 2.10
N GLU A 346 40.77 -14.46 0.94
CA GLU A 346 40.22 -13.10 0.79
C GLU A 346 38.70 -13.07 1.02
N ALA A 347 37.97 -14.05 0.48
CA ALA A 347 36.55 -14.19 0.74
C ALA A 347 36.25 -14.47 2.22
N ARG A 348 37.05 -15.32 2.87
CA ARG A 348 36.95 -15.59 4.30
C ARG A 348 37.20 -14.33 5.12
N ALA A 349 38.26 -13.58 4.80
CA ALA A 349 38.61 -12.33 5.48
C ALA A 349 37.45 -11.31 5.42
N TYR A 350 36.79 -11.16 4.27
CA TYR A 350 35.61 -10.30 4.14
C TYR A 350 34.42 -10.76 4.98
N VAL A 351 34.17 -12.07 5.05
CA VAL A 351 33.05 -12.64 5.83
C VAL A 351 33.31 -12.57 7.33
N THR A 352 34.57 -12.69 7.77
CA THR A 352 34.96 -12.73 9.19
C THR A 352 35.58 -11.43 9.70
N ASP A 353 35.51 -10.34 8.93
CA ASP A 353 36.15 -9.08 9.29
C ASP A 353 35.58 -8.49 10.59
N PRO A 354 36.40 -8.33 11.65
CA PRO A 354 35.95 -7.76 12.92
C PRO A 354 35.55 -6.28 12.82
N GLN A 355 35.99 -5.54 11.80
CA GLN A 355 35.54 -4.17 11.53
C GLN A 355 34.22 -4.10 10.75
N GLY A 356 33.63 -5.26 10.43
CA GLY A 356 32.25 -5.38 10.00
C GLY A 356 32.07 -6.09 8.67
N GLY A 357 33.03 -6.02 7.73
CA GLY A 357 32.99 -6.73 6.44
C GLY A 357 31.59 -6.89 5.85
N ILE A 358 31.17 -8.15 5.65
CA ILE A 358 29.83 -8.49 5.17
C ILE A 358 28.69 -7.94 6.04
N THR A 359 28.85 -7.92 7.36
CA THR A 359 27.85 -7.40 8.31
C THR A 359 27.65 -5.90 8.16
N ALA A 360 28.71 -5.13 7.91
CA ALA A 360 28.61 -3.69 7.66
C ALA A 360 27.87 -3.39 6.35
N ASP A 361 28.15 -4.16 5.30
CA ASP A 361 27.48 -4.00 4.00
C ASP A 361 25.99 -4.39 4.05
N ILE A 362 25.65 -5.47 4.77
CA ILE A 362 24.25 -5.84 5.04
C ILE A 362 23.54 -4.71 5.78
N ARG A 363 24.13 -4.19 6.86
CA ARG A 363 23.53 -3.09 7.64
C ARG A 363 23.29 -1.86 6.78
N ARG A 364 24.26 -1.46 5.95
CA ARG A 364 24.14 -0.32 5.04
C ARG A 364 23.04 -0.52 4.01
N ALA A 365 22.93 -1.72 3.43
CA ALA A 365 21.90 -2.04 2.45
C ALA A 365 20.49 -2.00 3.07
N LEU A 366 20.32 -2.57 4.26
CA LEU A 366 19.03 -2.58 4.98
C LEU A 366 18.64 -1.19 5.51
N ALA A 367 19.61 -0.43 6.03
CA ALA A 367 19.42 0.94 6.46
C ALA A 367 18.86 1.80 5.32
N LYS A 368 19.47 1.69 4.13
CA LYS A 368 18.99 2.37 2.92
C LYS A 368 17.61 1.89 2.48
N LEU A 369 17.35 0.59 2.54
CA LEU A 369 16.06 0.01 2.11
C LEU A 369 14.89 0.49 2.96
N HIS A 370 15.08 0.57 4.27
CA HIS A 370 14.02 0.91 5.23
C HIS A 370 14.05 2.37 5.71
N ASN A 371 14.98 3.18 5.19
CA ASN A 371 15.23 4.55 5.61
C ASN A 371 15.40 4.68 7.14
N ILE A 372 16.23 3.79 7.70
CA ILE A 372 16.62 3.77 9.11
C ILE A 372 18.15 3.84 9.22
N THR A 373 18.66 4.06 10.41
CA THR A 373 20.10 4.08 10.67
C THR A 373 20.69 2.68 10.67
N THR A 374 22.01 2.58 10.46
CA THR A 374 22.75 1.31 10.56
C THR A 374 22.76 0.76 11.99
N ASP A 375 22.65 1.64 12.98
CA ASP A 375 22.59 1.26 14.39
C ASP A 375 21.24 0.64 14.75
N GLU A 376 20.13 1.19 14.23
CA GLU A 376 18.80 0.57 14.36
C GLU A 376 18.77 -0.82 13.71
N VAL A 377 19.37 -1.00 12.53
CA VAL A 377 19.48 -2.34 11.91
C VAL A 377 20.27 -3.30 12.80
N LYS A 378 21.37 -2.83 13.40
CA LYS A 378 22.18 -3.62 14.33
C LYS A 378 21.36 -4.04 15.54
N GLU A 379 20.66 -3.12 16.17
CA GLU A 379 19.80 -3.37 17.34
C GLU A 379 18.72 -4.41 17.01
N ILE A 380 17.95 -4.19 15.94
CA ILE A 380 16.91 -5.14 15.49
C ILE A 380 17.50 -6.53 15.28
N TRP A 381 18.68 -6.63 14.66
CA TRP A 381 19.33 -7.90 14.42
C TRP A 381 19.81 -8.57 15.72
N GLU A 382 20.42 -7.84 16.63
CA GLU A 382 20.92 -8.36 17.91
C GLU A 382 19.77 -8.81 18.82
N GLU A 383 18.61 -8.14 18.72
CA GLU A 383 17.43 -8.43 19.54
C GLU A 383 16.47 -9.45 18.92
N ARG A 384 16.74 -9.94 17.72
CA ARG A 384 15.82 -10.80 16.95
C ARG A 384 15.33 -12.06 17.67
N THR A 385 16.07 -12.54 18.67
CA THR A 385 15.76 -13.75 19.46
C THR A 385 15.22 -13.43 20.86
N LYS A 386 15.20 -12.15 21.26
CA LYS A 386 14.66 -11.76 22.56
C LYS A 386 13.14 -11.83 22.53
N GLU A 387 12.57 -12.27 23.64
CA GLU A 387 11.12 -12.27 23.84
C GLU A 387 10.75 -11.15 24.79
N TYR A 388 9.90 -10.22 24.32
CA TYR A 388 9.40 -9.14 25.15
C TYR A 388 7.94 -9.39 25.50
N TRP A 389 7.60 -9.13 26.77
CA TRP A 389 6.23 -9.14 27.26
C TRP A 389 5.84 -7.70 27.56
N VAL A 390 4.84 -7.19 26.84
CA VAL A 390 4.31 -5.84 27.02
C VAL A 390 3.17 -5.91 28.00
N VAL A 391 3.32 -5.22 29.12
CA VAL A 391 2.28 -5.08 30.15
C VAL A 391 1.58 -3.74 29.95
N LYS A 392 0.30 -3.79 29.60
CA LYS A 392 -0.61 -2.63 29.56
C LYS A 392 -1.69 -2.80 30.64
N PRO A 393 -2.37 -1.72 31.07
CA PRO A 393 -3.48 -1.86 32.02
C PRO A 393 -4.52 -2.88 31.54
N GLY A 394 -4.67 -3.98 32.27
CA GLY A 394 -5.61 -5.06 31.94
C GLY A 394 -5.17 -6.06 30.87
N SER A 395 -3.96 -5.95 30.30
CA SER A 395 -3.48 -6.92 29.30
C SER A 395 -1.97 -7.15 29.35
N ILE A 396 -1.56 -8.41 29.24
CA ILE A 396 -0.17 -8.80 28.99
C ILE A 396 -0.13 -9.42 27.60
N SER A 397 0.70 -8.88 26.70
CA SER A 397 0.86 -9.40 25.33
C SER A 397 2.33 -9.64 25.03
N LYS A 398 2.65 -10.77 24.41
CA LYS A 398 4.00 -11.07 23.91
C LYS A 398 4.23 -10.31 22.60
N GLU A 399 5.34 -9.58 22.48
CA GLU A 399 5.78 -9.05 21.18
C GLU A 399 6.14 -10.19 20.23
N ALA A 400 5.86 -10.03 18.94
CA ALA A 400 6.10 -11.10 18.00
C ALA A 400 7.61 -11.37 17.87
N THR A 401 7.99 -12.64 18.06
CA THR A 401 9.36 -13.10 17.86
C THR A 401 9.47 -13.71 16.46
N TYR A 402 10.34 -13.16 15.61
CA TYR A 402 10.47 -13.58 14.21
C TYR A 402 11.54 -14.64 13.97
N THR A 403 12.30 -15.02 15.00
CA THR A 403 13.34 -16.04 14.89
C THR A 403 13.34 -16.97 16.09
N SER A 404 13.74 -18.22 15.84
CA SER A 404 13.95 -19.22 16.88
C SER A 404 15.23 -19.98 16.56
N PHE A 405 16.05 -20.27 17.58
CA PHE A 405 17.18 -21.17 17.38
C PHE A 405 16.67 -22.56 16.99
N ARG A 406 17.28 -23.13 15.96
CA ARG A 406 17.09 -24.54 15.60
C ARG A 406 18.43 -25.25 15.72
N THR A 407 18.45 -26.35 16.44
CA THR A 407 19.60 -27.25 16.44
C THR A 407 19.63 -27.99 15.12
N VAL A 408 20.70 -27.79 14.35
CA VAL A 408 20.94 -28.52 13.11
C VAL A 408 22.03 -29.56 13.37
N SER A 409 21.67 -30.84 13.24
CA SER A 409 22.61 -31.95 13.38
C SER A 409 23.19 -32.27 12.01
N TYR A 410 24.49 -32.03 11.85
CA TYR A 410 25.23 -32.38 10.63
C TYR A 410 25.86 -33.77 10.79
N GLY A 411 25.49 -34.70 9.91
CA GLY A 411 26.05 -36.06 9.89
C GLY A 411 27.54 -36.08 9.53
N PRO A 412 28.23 -37.23 9.74
CA PRO A 412 29.61 -37.41 9.31
C PRO A 412 29.69 -37.28 7.78
N GLY A 413 30.43 -36.29 7.28
CA GLY A 413 30.63 -36.05 5.83
C GLY A 413 30.42 -34.60 5.35
N ILE A 414 30.07 -33.65 6.23
CA ILE A 414 29.84 -32.26 5.83
C ILE A 414 31.15 -31.44 5.86
N TRP A 415 31.43 -30.79 4.71
CA TRP A 415 32.60 -29.96 4.39
C TRP A 415 32.79 -28.70 5.28
N LEU A 416 31.84 -28.42 6.18
CA LEU A 416 31.90 -27.31 7.14
C LEU A 416 32.82 -27.58 8.34
N ARG A 417 33.34 -28.80 8.51
CA ARG A 417 34.43 -29.03 9.47
C ARG A 417 35.75 -28.66 8.79
N ALA A 418 36.46 -27.67 9.33
CA ALA A 418 37.89 -27.60 9.13
C ALA A 418 38.45 -28.98 9.50
N GLY A 419 39.28 -29.56 8.62
CA GLY A 419 39.90 -30.87 8.84
C GLY A 419 40.84 -30.84 10.03
N GLY A 420 40.29 -30.75 11.24
CA GLY A 420 40.98 -31.04 12.48
C GLY A 420 41.29 -32.52 12.44
N ALA A 421 42.59 -32.84 12.55
CA ALA A 421 43.10 -34.20 12.60
C ALA A 421 42.17 -35.07 13.44
N VAL A 422 41.65 -36.13 12.81
CA VAL A 422 40.95 -37.19 13.52
C VAL A 422 41.90 -37.67 14.61
N PRO A 423 41.54 -37.59 15.91
CA PRO A 423 42.36 -38.20 16.94
C PRO A 423 42.41 -39.67 16.60
N GLN A 424 43.61 -40.15 16.30
CA GLN A 424 43.86 -41.55 16.01
C GLN A 424 43.46 -42.32 17.27
N GLN A 425 42.23 -42.84 17.29
CA GLN A 425 41.75 -43.69 18.37
C GLN A 425 42.69 -44.89 18.42
N GLN A 426 43.53 -44.91 19.45
CA GLN A 426 44.27 -46.10 19.84
C GLN A 426 43.28 -47.25 19.96
N GLN A 427 43.56 -48.30 19.20
CA GLN A 427 42.94 -49.61 19.38
C GLN A 427 43.05 -50.01 20.85
N GLY A 428 41.91 -50.29 21.47
CA GLY A 428 41.88 -50.84 22.81
C GLY A 428 40.46 -51.22 23.24
N GLY A 429 40.13 -52.51 23.11
CA GLY A 429 39.28 -53.19 24.08
C GLY A 429 37.77 -53.23 23.80
N ARG A 430 37.28 -54.46 23.61
CA ARG A 430 35.89 -54.91 23.54
C ARG A 430 35.08 -54.64 24.83
N GLY A 431 33.76 -54.52 24.63
CA GLY A 431 32.70 -54.80 25.63
C GLY A 431 32.27 -53.55 26.39
N GLY A 432 31.01 -53.18 26.52
CA GLY A 432 29.74 -53.85 26.29
C GLY A 432 28.73 -53.16 27.23
N GLY A 433 27.47 -53.00 26.80
CA GLY A 433 26.35 -52.82 27.72
C GLY A 433 26.03 -51.39 28.20
N SER A 434 24.96 -50.85 27.62
CA SER A 434 23.74 -50.40 28.30
C SER A 434 23.77 -49.33 29.42
N ALA A 435 22.80 -48.42 29.26
CA ALA A 435 21.97 -47.74 30.26
C ALA A 435 22.52 -46.49 30.98
N GLY A 436 21.65 -45.47 30.99
CA GLY A 436 21.43 -44.68 32.19
C GLY A 436 21.65 -43.18 32.07
N GLY A 437 20.56 -42.45 31.81
CA GLY A 437 20.11 -41.43 32.76
C GLY A 437 20.64 -40.00 32.66
N SER A 438 19.66 -39.10 32.65
CA SER A 438 19.54 -37.96 33.58
C SER A 438 19.97 -36.56 33.11
N THR A 439 18.95 -35.68 33.08
CA THR A 439 18.86 -34.30 33.61
C THR A 439 19.90 -33.26 33.19
N ALA A 440 19.49 -32.21 32.49
CA ALA A 440 19.01 -30.92 33.04
C ALA A 440 20.15 -30.00 33.50
N ILE A 441 20.25 -28.83 32.86
CA ILE A 441 19.98 -27.49 33.42
C ILE A 441 19.43 -26.65 32.25
#